data_AF-A0A9X4NGW4-F1
#
_entry.id   AF-A0A9X4NGW4-F1
#
_cell.length_a   1.000
_cell.length_b   1.000
_cell.length_c   1.000
_cell.angle_alpha   90.00
_cell.angle_beta   90.00
_cell.angle_gamma   90.00
#
_symmetry.space_group_name_H-M   'P 1'
#
loop_
_entity.id
_entity.type
_entity.pdbx_description
1 polymer ?
#
loop_
_entity_poly.entity_id
_entity_poly.type
_entity_poly.pdbx_seq_one_letter_code
_entity_poly.pdbx_strand_id
1 'polypeptide(L)'
;MADERVRDVQKWLNQTYGKVSGYEKVTEDGVTGWTTIYSLREGLQHELKITDLGQGFGTETRADLRKVIKDIVPGTTGNIVKLIKGAFWCKGIGPTNFTDTFDSPYIMR
;
A
#
# COMPACT_ATOMS: atom_id res chain seq x y z
N MET A 1 -3.82 -15.13 -12.95
CA MET A 1 -3.23 -16.05 -11.95
C MET A 1 -3.33 -15.35 -10.61
N ALA A 2 -3.66 -16.08 -9.55
CA ALA A 2 -3.72 -15.51 -8.21
C ALA A 2 -2.33 -15.57 -7.58
N ASP A 3 -1.83 -14.43 -7.11
CA ASP A 3 -0.57 -14.30 -6.40
C ASP A 3 -0.82 -14.41 -4.90
N GLU A 4 -0.17 -15.37 -4.23
CA GLU A 4 -0.29 -15.53 -2.76
C GLU A 4 0.17 -14.26 -2.03
N ARG A 5 1.14 -13.53 -2.57
CA ARG A 5 1.60 -12.25 -2.03
C ARG A 5 0.54 -11.16 -2.12
N VAL A 6 -0.18 -11.09 -3.23
CA VAL A 6 -1.32 -10.17 -3.38
C VAL A 6 -2.40 -10.54 -2.36
N ARG A 7 -2.62 -11.83 -2.12
CA ARG A 7 -3.58 -12.30 -1.12
C ARG A 7 -3.20 -11.90 0.31
N ASP A 8 -1.92 -11.98 0.65
CA ASP A 8 -1.41 -11.49 1.95
C ASP A 8 -1.59 -9.97 2.10
N VAL A 9 -1.34 -9.21 1.04
CA VAL A 9 -1.57 -7.76 1.00
C VAL A 9 -3.05 -7.45 1.21
N GLN A 10 -3.94 -8.15 0.50
CA GLN A 10 -5.39 -7.98 0.61
C GLN A 10 -5.90 -8.29 2.03
N LYS A 11 -5.44 -9.38 2.63
CA LYS A 11 -5.75 -9.73 4.03
C LYS A 11 -5.30 -8.64 5.00
N TRP A 12 -4.05 -8.21 4.86
CA TRP A 12 -3.49 -7.17 5.72
C TRP A 12 -4.23 -5.86 5.57
N LEU A 13 -4.54 -5.45 4.33
CA LEU A 13 -5.33 -4.28 4.01
C LEU A 13 -6.70 -4.30 4.69
N ASN A 14 -7.44 -5.41 4.59
CA ASN A 14 -8.73 -5.57 5.26
C ASN A 14 -8.61 -5.57 6.78
N GLN A 15 -7.56 -6.15 7.35
CA GLN A 15 -7.36 -6.19 8.81
C GLN A 15 -6.97 -4.82 9.37
N THR A 16 -6.12 -4.07 8.66
CA THR A 16 -5.62 -2.77 9.10
C THR A 16 -6.61 -1.65 8.81
N TYR A 17 -7.16 -1.60 7.59
CA TYR A 17 -8.00 -0.50 7.13
C TYR A 17 -9.49 -0.86 7.03
N GLY A 18 -9.89 -2.12 7.18
CA GLY A 18 -11.31 -2.52 7.10
C GLY A 18 -12.25 -1.93 8.15
N LYS A 19 -11.73 -1.14 9.10
CA LYS A 19 -12.49 -0.34 10.07
C LYS A 19 -12.44 1.18 9.79
N VAL A 20 -11.70 1.61 8.77
CA VAL A 20 -11.59 3.02 8.39
C VAL A 20 -12.85 3.46 7.66
N SER A 21 -13.38 4.63 8.01
CA SER A 21 -14.55 5.19 7.34
C SER A 21 -14.18 5.60 5.92
N GLY A 22 -14.92 5.10 4.93
CA GLY A 22 -14.62 5.32 3.50
C GLY A 22 -13.62 4.35 2.89
N TYR A 23 -13.20 3.30 3.62
CA TYR A 23 -12.39 2.23 3.06
C TYR A 23 -13.25 1.08 2.52
N GLU A 24 -13.04 0.72 1.25
CA GLU A 24 -13.67 -0.44 0.62
C GLU A 24 -12.83 -1.70 0.84
N LYS A 25 -13.47 -2.74 1.38
CA LYS A 25 -12.80 -4.04 1.60
C LYS A 25 -12.52 -4.72 0.28
N VAL A 26 -11.31 -5.26 0.16
CA VAL A 26 -10.88 -6.01 -1.02
C VAL A 26 -11.15 -7.50 -0.86
N THR A 27 -11.51 -8.18 -1.94
CA THR A 27 -11.63 -9.64 -1.95
C THR A 27 -10.24 -10.27 -1.85
N GLU A 28 -10.05 -11.22 -0.93
CA GLU A 28 -8.76 -11.90 -0.68
C GLU A 28 -8.53 -13.06 -1.67
N ASP A 29 -8.67 -12.78 -2.96
CA ASP A 29 -8.58 -13.73 -4.06
C ASP A 29 -7.16 -13.89 -4.63
N GLY A 30 -6.21 -13.06 -4.17
CA GLY A 30 -4.85 -13.00 -4.70
C GLY A 30 -4.78 -12.36 -6.08
N VAL A 31 -5.85 -11.73 -6.57
CA VAL A 31 -5.89 -11.11 -7.88
C VAL A 31 -5.84 -9.59 -7.72
N THR A 32 -4.88 -8.99 -8.41
CA THR A 32 -4.81 -7.54 -8.49
C THR A 32 -5.90 -6.98 -9.40
N GLY A 33 -7.03 -6.65 -8.79
CA GLY A 33 -8.12 -5.91 -9.43
C GLY A 33 -8.10 -4.42 -9.10
N TRP A 34 -9.09 -3.72 -9.64
CA TRP A 34 -9.37 -2.32 -9.29
C TRP A 34 -9.69 -2.14 -7.82
N THR A 35 -10.40 -3.10 -7.22
CA THR A 35 -10.70 -3.13 -5.77
C THR A 35 -9.43 -3.08 -4.93
N THR A 36 -8.42 -3.91 -5.24
CA THR A 36 -7.11 -3.89 -4.57
C THR A 36 -6.43 -2.53 -4.70
N ILE A 37 -6.49 -1.92 -5.88
CA ILE A 37 -5.91 -0.59 -6.13
C ILE A 37 -6.64 0.50 -5.31
N TYR A 38 -7.96 0.46 -5.25
CA TYR A 38 -8.75 1.41 -4.46
C TYR A 38 -8.43 1.28 -2.97
N SER A 39 -8.46 0.06 -2.44
CA SER A 39 -8.10 -0.22 -1.05
C SER A 39 -6.66 0.23 -0.72
N LEU A 40 -5.69 0.00 -1.61
CA LEU A 40 -4.32 0.50 -1.43
C LEU A 40 -4.27 2.04 -1.39
N ARG A 41 -5.04 2.73 -2.24
CA ARG A 41 -5.10 4.20 -2.25
C ARG A 41 -5.76 4.74 -0.99
N GLU A 42 -6.87 4.15 -0.57
CA GLU A 42 -7.60 4.56 0.63
C GLU A 42 -6.75 4.34 1.88
N GLY A 43 -6.12 3.18 2.01
CA GLY A 43 -5.16 2.91 3.09
C GLY A 43 -4.00 3.91 3.09
N LEU A 44 -3.45 4.23 1.92
CA LEU A 44 -2.38 5.23 1.81
C LEU A 44 -2.85 6.63 2.22
N GLN A 45 -4.00 7.07 1.73
CA GLN A 45 -4.56 8.37 2.09
C GLN A 45 -4.85 8.45 3.59
N HIS A 46 -5.32 7.36 4.20
CA HIS A 46 -5.49 7.26 5.65
C HIS A 46 -4.17 7.43 6.41
N GLU A 47 -3.09 6.75 6.00
CA GLU A 47 -1.76 6.92 6.61
C GLU A 47 -1.20 8.33 6.42
N LEU A 48 -1.50 8.97 5.28
CA LEU A 48 -1.15 10.36 5.01
C LEU A 48 -2.06 11.36 5.76
N LYS A 49 -3.04 10.88 6.54
CA LYS A 49 -4.08 11.68 7.24
C LYS A 49 -4.89 12.57 6.30
N ILE A 50 -5.03 12.16 5.05
CA ILE A 50 -5.91 12.80 4.07
C ILE A 50 -7.35 12.42 4.42
N THR A 51 -8.19 13.43 4.64
CA THR A 51 -9.59 13.25 5.05
C THR A 51 -10.50 12.90 3.87
N ASP A 52 -10.12 13.31 2.66
CA ASP A 52 -10.82 12.99 1.42
C ASP A 52 -10.25 11.70 0.81
N LEU A 53 -10.81 10.56 1.21
CA LEU A 53 -10.45 9.27 0.62
C LEU A 53 -11.05 9.20 -0.79
N GLY A 54 -10.24 9.55 -1.79
CA GLY A 54 -10.63 9.49 -3.19
C GLY A 54 -10.14 8.24 -3.92
N GLN A 55 -10.88 7.83 -4.95
CA GLN A 55 -10.41 6.85 -5.93
C GLN A 55 -9.31 7.41 -6.85
N GLY A 56 -9.05 8.73 -6.81
CA GLY A 56 -8.06 9.41 -7.66
C GLY A 56 -6.68 9.50 -7.02
N PHE A 57 -5.64 9.03 -7.72
CA PHE A 57 -4.25 9.26 -7.31
C PHE A 57 -3.76 10.61 -7.85
N GLY A 58 -4.21 11.68 -7.19
CA GLY A 58 -3.96 13.06 -7.62
C GLY A 58 -2.54 13.56 -7.35
N THR A 59 -2.30 14.83 -7.70
CA THR A 59 -1.05 15.53 -7.42
C THR A 59 -0.78 15.71 -5.92
N GLU A 60 -1.83 15.89 -5.11
CA GLU A 60 -1.73 16.06 -3.65
C GLU A 60 -1.30 14.77 -2.97
N THR A 61 -1.98 13.64 -3.25
CA THR A 61 -1.57 12.31 -2.75
C THR A 61 -0.12 12.00 -3.12
N ARG A 62 0.31 12.34 -4.34
CA ARG A 62 1.72 12.20 -4.77
C ARG A 62 2.66 13.15 -4.05
N ALA A 63 2.24 14.35 -3.70
CA ALA A 63 3.06 15.32 -2.99
C ALA A 63 3.25 14.90 -1.53
N ASP A 64 2.19 14.48 -0.84
CA ASP A 64 2.26 14.01 0.54
C ASP A 64 2.95 12.67 0.65
N LEU A 65 2.71 11.74 -0.28
CA LEU A 65 3.52 10.53 -0.39
C LEU A 65 5.00 10.90 -0.54
N ARG A 66 5.33 11.89 -1.39
CA ARG A 66 6.71 12.34 -1.58
C ARG A 66 7.36 12.92 -0.32
N LYS A 67 6.58 13.51 0.59
CA LYS A 67 7.08 13.97 1.89
C LYS A 67 7.42 12.75 2.75
N VAL A 68 6.48 11.82 2.90
CA VAL A 68 6.70 10.66 3.76
C VAL A 68 7.80 9.74 3.23
N ILE A 69 7.86 9.45 1.94
CA ILE A 69 8.92 8.59 1.38
C ILE A 69 10.31 9.23 1.47
N LYS A 70 10.43 10.56 1.57
CA LYS A 70 11.72 11.22 1.81
C LYS A 70 12.22 10.97 3.23
N ASP A 71 11.29 10.82 4.17
CA ASP A 71 11.58 10.45 5.55
C ASP A 71 11.70 8.92 5.74
N ILE A 72 11.27 8.11 4.76
CA ILE A 72 11.51 6.66 4.75
C ILE A 72 12.98 6.40 4.40
N VAL A 73 13.79 6.30 5.45
CA VAL A 73 15.17 5.81 5.39
C VAL A 73 15.23 4.29 5.64
N PRO A 74 16.28 3.59 5.19
CA PRO A 74 16.51 2.20 5.56
C PRO A 74 16.48 2.02 7.08
N GLY A 75 15.67 1.08 7.57
CA GLY A 75 15.36 0.90 9.00
C GLY A 75 14.05 1.54 9.47
N THR A 76 13.39 2.35 8.63
CA THR A 76 12.04 2.86 8.94
C THR A 76 11.05 1.71 8.92
N THR A 77 10.28 1.58 10.01
CA THR A 77 9.21 0.60 10.17
C THR A 77 7.88 1.32 10.24
N GLY A 78 6.88 0.84 9.50
CA GLY A 78 5.56 1.46 9.49
C GLY A 78 4.60 0.86 8.47
N ASN A 79 3.31 1.04 8.72
CA ASN A 79 2.25 0.57 7.82
C ASN A 79 2.42 1.14 6.40
N ILE A 80 2.92 2.37 6.27
CA ILE A 80 3.21 2.98 4.96
C ILE A 80 4.25 2.21 4.14
N VAL A 81 5.29 1.64 4.77
CA VAL A 81 6.29 0.80 4.10
C VAL A 81 5.64 -0.48 3.58
N LYS A 82 4.78 -1.08 4.39
CA LYS A 82 4.05 -2.30 4.04
C LYS A 82 3.02 -2.05 2.92
N LEU A 83 2.34 -0.90 2.94
CA LEU A 83 1.48 -0.39 1.86
C LEU A 83 2.25 -0.22 0.55
N ILE A 84 3.40 0.46 0.59
CA ILE A 84 4.24 0.70 -0.59
C ILE A 84 4.72 -0.63 -1.17
N LYS A 85 5.25 -1.54 -0.35
CA LYS A 85 5.66 -2.87 -0.80
C LYS A 85 4.48 -3.65 -1.39
N GLY A 86 3.31 -3.61 -0.74
CA GLY A 86 2.10 -4.24 -1.24
C GLY A 86 1.68 -3.68 -2.60
N ALA A 87 1.77 -2.36 -2.80
CA ALA A 87 1.50 -1.72 -4.08
C ALA A 87 2.52 -2.11 -5.17
N PHE A 88 3.79 -2.26 -4.83
CA PHE A 88 4.82 -2.77 -5.75
C PHE A 88 4.52 -4.21 -6.18
N TRP A 89 4.19 -5.11 -5.23
CA TRP A 89 3.73 -6.46 -5.53
C TRP A 89 2.51 -6.46 -6.44
N CYS A 90 1.56 -5.57 -6.18
CA CYS A 90 0.38 -5.43 -7.01
C CYS A 90 0.69 -4.95 -8.45
N LYS A 91 1.80 -4.23 -8.63
CA LYS A 91 2.31 -3.81 -9.95
C LYS A 91 3.14 -4.90 -10.65
N GLY A 92 3.42 -6.02 -9.97
CA GLY A 92 4.31 -7.07 -10.47
C GLY A 92 5.80 -6.77 -10.29
N ILE A 93 6.14 -5.74 -9.49
CA ILE A 93 7.52 -5.45 -9.09
C ILE A 93 7.68 -6.09 -7.72
N GLY A 94 8.27 -7.28 -7.65
CA GLY A 94 8.40 -8.03 -6.39
C GLY A 94 9.69 -7.71 -5.65
N PRO A 95 9.71 -6.81 -4.65
CA PRO A 95 10.80 -6.79 -3.69
C PRO A 95 10.75 -8.08 -2.87
N THR A 96 11.89 -8.73 -2.68
CA THR A 96 12.03 -10.09 -2.14
C THR A 96 11.33 -10.36 -0.80
N ASN A 97 10.94 -9.35 0.00
CA ASN A 97 10.30 -9.51 1.32
C ASN A 97 9.13 -8.54 1.59
N PHE A 98 7.91 -9.06 1.85
CA PHE A 98 6.74 -8.32 2.35
C PHE A 98 6.83 -8.09 3.88
N THR A 99 7.86 -7.36 4.29
CA THR A 99 8.10 -6.99 5.69
C THR A 99 7.80 -5.52 5.93
N ASP A 100 7.40 -5.17 7.15
CA ASP A 100 7.20 -3.79 7.63
C ASP A 100 8.49 -2.97 7.76
N THR A 101 9.67 -3.60 7.60
CA THR A 101 10.99 -2.96 7.65
C THR A 101 11.53 -2.59 6.26
N PHE A 102 12.02 -1.36 6.11
CA PHE A 102 12.75 -0.95 4.91
C PHE A 102 14.20 -1.46 4.95
N ASP A 103 14.42 -2.71 4.53
CA ASP A 103 15.70 -3.41 4.71
C ASP A 103 16.72 -3.15 3.57
N SER A 104 16.28 -2.66 2.41
CA SER A 104 17.19 -2.47 1.26
C SER A 104 16.74 -1.37 0.29
N PRO A 105 17.65 -0.51 -0.21
CA PRO A 105 17.37 0.49 -1.24
C PRO A 105 17.16 -0.08 -2.66
N TYR A 106 17.23 -1.40 -2.85
CA TYR A 106 17.22 -2.07 -4.15
C TYR A 106 15.85 -2.17 -4.87
N ILE A 107 14.77 -1.62 -4.32
CA ILE A 107 13.41 -1.72 -4.90
C ILE A 107 13.19 -0.72 -6.06
N MET A 108 14.13 0.19 -6.30
CA MET A 108 14.10 1.16 -7.41
C MET A 108 15.23 0.90 -8.43
N ARG A 109 15.21 -0.26 -9.10
CA ARG A 109 15.89 -0.43 -10.38
C ARG A 109 14.91 -0.90 -11.44
#